data_AF-A0A7G8W182-F1
#
_entry.id   AF-A0A7G8W182-F1
#
_cell.length_a   1.000
_cell.length_b   1.000
_cell.length_c   1.000
_cell.angle_alpha   90.00
_cell.angle_beta   90.00
_cell.angle_gamma   90.00
#
_symmetry.space_group_name_H-M   'P 1'
#
loop_
_entity.id
_entity.type
_entity.pdbx_description
1 polymer ?
#
loop_
_entity_poly.entity_id
_entity_poly.type
_entity_poly.pdbx_seq_one_letter_code
_entity_poly.pdbx_strand_id
1 'polypeptide(L)'
;MLRADPTPAALLISREVDLYPAMHPERADLIDGAIGMHSSFHETFGYFADGVGPETPDLHDLALSKCVAGREKDADFVRELPRSDLLSAVILKERLALLDSAKYPLEHIGVWIDRRNSEAKANP
;
A
#
# COMPACT_ATOMS: atom_id res chain seq x y z
N MET A 1 -21.12 -11.18 23.00
CA MET A 1 -19.79 -11.78 22.77
C MET A 1 -19.82 -12.43 21.39
N LEU A 2 -19.41 -11.71 20.35
CA LEU A 2 -19.31 -12.25 18.98
C LEU A 2 -18.13 -13.22 18.97
N ARG A 3 -18.37 -14.52 18.77
CA ARG A 3 -17.31 -15.46 18.41
C ARG A 3 -16.91 -15.11 16.98
N ALA A 4 -15.64 -14.76 16.77
CA ALA A 4 -15.08 -14.65 15.43
C ALA A 4 -15.06 -16.06 14.84
N ASP A 5 -16.00 -16.36 13.96
CA ASP A 5 -15.94 -17.53 13.10
C ASP A 5 -14.65 -17.44 12.27
N PRO A 6 -13.96 -18.55 11.97
CA PRO A 6 -12.74 -18.49 11.19
C PRO A 6 -13.06 -17.88 9.82
N THR A 7 -12.26 -16.89 9.42
CA THR A 7 -12.41 -16.20 8.14
C THR A 7 -12.43 -17.22 7.00
N PRO A 8 -13.43 -17.19 6.10
CA PRO A 8 -13.48 -18.08 4.94
C PRO A 8 -12.16 -18.07 4.16
N ALA A 9 -11.67 -19.24 3.77
CA ALA A 9 -10.38 -19.40 3.08
C ALA A 9 -10.26 -18.53 1.80
N ALA A 10 -11.38 -18.25 1.14
CA ALA A 10 -11.45 -17.38 -0.02
C ALA A 10 -11.05 -15.91 0.27
N LEU A 11 -11.11 -15.46 1.52
CA LEU A 11 -10.66 -14.13 1.94
C LEU A 11 -9.17 -14.09 2.31
N LEU A 12 -8.47 -15.22 2.26
CA LEU A 12 -7.03 -15.34 2.56
C LEU A 12 -6.16 -15.44 1.29
N ILE A 13 -6.76 -15.33 0.12
CA ILE A 13 -6.08 -15.41 -1.18
C ILE A 13 -6.17 -14.06 -1.89
N SER A 14 -5.03 -13.60 -2.45
CA SER A 14 -5.02 -12.46 -3.39
C SER A 14 -5.05 -13.00 -4.81
N ARG A 15 -5.80 -12.32 -5.69
CA ARG A 15 -5.85 -12.63 -7.13
C ARG A 15 -5.00 -11.67 -7.96
N GLU A 16 -4.44 -10.65 -7.34
CA GLU A 16 -3.76 -9.53 -7.97
C GLU A 16 -2.47 -9.21 -7.22
N VAL A 17 -1.44 -8.82 -7.97
CA VAL A 17 -0.17 -8.31 -7.44
C VAL A 17 0.38 -7.22 -8.36
N ASP A 18 0.86 -6.13 -7.78
CA ASP A 18 1.55 -5.08 -8.52
C ASP A 18 3.03 -5.44 -8.73
N LEU A 19 3.58 -5.26 -9.94
CA LEU A 19 4.97 -5.56 -10.27
C LEU A 19 5.70 -4.36 -10.91
N TYR A 20 6.79 -3.92 -10.27
CA TYR A 20 7.67 -2.86 -10.77
C TYR A 20 8.92 -3.46 -11.46
N PRO A 21 9.08 -3.33 -12.79
CA PRO A 21 10.26 -3.84 -13.49
C PRO A 21 11.47 -2.92 -13.28
N ALA A 22 12.16 -3.06 -12.14
CA ALA A 22 13.19 -2.13 -11.67
C ALA A 22 14.32 -1.80 -12.68
N MET A 23 14.75 -2.78 -13.48
CA MET A 23 15.81 -2.59 -14.48
C MET A 23 15.33 -1.98 -15.79
N HIS A 24 14.03 -2.10 -16.07
CA HIS A 24 13.39 -1.68 -17.32
C HIS A 24 11.97 -1.15 -17.03
N PRO A 25 11.83 0.01 -16.36
CA PRO A 25 10.53 0.55 -15.97
C PRO A 25 9.57 0.73 -17.15
N GLU A 26 10.10 0.96 -18.36
CA GLU A 26 9.35 1.08 -19.61
C GLU A 26 8.61 -0.20 -20.04
N ARG A 27 8.86 -1.33 -19.34
CA ARG A 27 8.25 -2.63 -19.63
C ARG A 27 7.04 -2.95 -18.76
N ALA A 28 6.55 -2.00 -17.96
CA ALA A 28 5.31 -2.17 -17.19
C ALA A 28 4.16 -2.66 -18.10
N ASP A 29 3.96 -2.03 -19.26
CA ASP A 29 2.93 -2.43 -20.24
C ASP A 29 3.07 -3.88 -20.75
N LEU A 30 4.29 -4.44 -20.75
CA LEU A 30 4.51 -5.85 -21.13
C LEU A 30 4.00 -6.81 -20.05
N ILE A 31 4.03 -6.39 -18.79
CA ILE A 31 3.45 -7.16 -17.68
C ILE A 31 1.94 -7.24 -17.87
N ASP A 32 1.29 -6.11 -18.14
CA ASP A 32 -0.15 -6.04 -18.38
C ASP A 32 -0.56 -6.93 -19.56
N GLY A 33 0.16 -6.85 -20.67
CA GLY A 33 -0.13 -7.64 -21.87
C GLY A 33 0.11 -9.14 -21.70
N ALA A 34 1.12 -9.54 -20.92
CA ALA A 34 1.51 -10.95 -20.79
C ALA A 34 0.80 -11.67 -19.64
N ILE A 35 0.70 -11.03 -18.48
CA ILE A 35 0.20 -11.61 -17.23
C ILE A 35 -0.81 -10.73 -16.49
N GLY A 36 -1.24 -9.61 -17.09
CA GLY A 36 -2.23 -8.72 -16.52
C GLY A 36 -3.66 -9.19 -16.69
N MET A 37 -4.58 -8.35 -16.21
CA MET A 37 -6.00 -8.63 -16.24
C MET A 37 -6.47 -8.89 -17.68
N HIS A 38 -7.10 -10.05 -17.90
CA HIS A 38 -7.64 -10.51 -19.20
C HIS A 38 -6.60 -11.04 -20.19
N SER A 39 -5.35 -11.21 -19.78
CA SER A 39 -4.39 -12.02 -20.52
C SER A 39 -4.79 -13.50 -20.53
N SER A 40 -4.22 -14.26 -21.48
CA SER A 40 -4.35 -15.73 -21.48
C SER A 40 -3.82 -16.36 -20.19
N PHE A 41 -2.84 -15.74 -19.55
CA PHE A 41 -2.36 -16.14 -18.23
C PHE A 41 -3.47 -15.99 -17.17
N HIS A 42 -4.12 -14.82 -17.08
CA HIS A 42 -5.21 -14.62 -16.13
C HIS A 42 -6.35 -15.61 -16.35
N GLU A 43 -6.77 -15.83 -17.60
CA GLU A 43 -7.82 -16.79 -17.94
C GLU A 43 -7.46 -18.23 -17.53
N THR A 44 -6.18 -18.59 -17.69
CA THR A 44 -5.69 -19.94 -17.39
C THR A 44 -5.52 -20.19 -15.90
N PHE A 45 -4.97 -19.22 -15.16
CA PHE A 45 -4.53 -19.41 -13.78
C PHE A 45 -5.40 -18.73 -12.72
N GLY A 46 -6.30 -17.81 -13.12
CA GLY A 46 -7.26 -17.15 -12.24
C GLY A 46 -6.70 -16.06 -11.33
N TYR A 47 -5.42 -15.73 -11.46
CA TYR A 47 -4.73 -14.58 -10.85
C TYR A 47 -3.92 -13.83 -11.92
N PHE A 48 -3.57 -12.57 -11.64
CA PHE A 48 -2.91 -11.68 -12.59
C PHE A 48 -1.95 -10.72 -11.88
N ALA A 49 -1.14 -10.01 -12.65
CA ALA A 49 -0.27 -8.96 -12.15
C ALA A 49 -0.35 -7.70 -13.01
N ASP A 50 -0.44 -6.55 -12.35
CA ASP A 50 -0.45 -5.24 -13.02
C ASP A 50 0.96 -4.65 -13.00
N GLY A 51 1.39 -4.14 -14.16
CA GLY A 51 2.66 -3.44 -14.31
C GLY A 51 2.57 -2.05 -13.69
N VAL A 52 3.47 -1.76 -12.75
CA VAL A 52 3.60 -0.41 -12.20
C VAL A 52 4.83 0.28 -12.76
N GLY A 53 4.66 1.50 -13.26
CA GLY A 53 5.71 2.34 -13.81
C GLY A 53 6.10 3.51 -12.89
N PRO A 54 7.08 4.34 -13.28
CA PRO A 54 7.57 5.47 -12.49
C PRO A 54 6.51 6.54 -12.18
N GLU A 55 5.43 6.59 -12.97
CA GLU A 55 4.27 7.44 -12.78
C GLU A 55 3.31 6.92 -11.70
N THR A 56 3.46 5.66 -11.29
CA THR A 56 2.68 5.07 -10.19
C THR A 56 3.11 5.71 -8.87
N PRO A 57 2.17 6.05 -7.97
CA PRO A 57 2.50 6.60 -6.66
C PRO A 57 3.53 5.75 -5.93
N ASP A 58 4.54 6.39 -5.35
CA ASP A 58 5.53 5.67 -4.57
C ASP A 58 4.90 5.09 -3.28
N LEU A 59 5.67 4.27 -2.57
CA LEU A 59 5.16 3.61 -1.37
C LEU A 59 4.71 4.62 -0.28
N HIS A 60 5.32 5.81 -0.22
CA HIS A 60 4.95 6.86 0.72
C HIS A 60 3.62 7.50 0.34
N ASP A 61 3.39 7.74 -0.95
CA ASP A 61 2.10 8.22 -1.46
C ASP A 61 0.98 7.19 -1.19
N LEU A 62 1.27 5.90 -1.40
CA LEU A 62 0.33 4.81 -1.09
C LEU A 62 0.02 4.73 0.41
N ALA A 63 1.05 4.77 1.26
CA ALA A 63 0.87 4.74 2.69
C ALA A 63 0.13 5.98 3.21
N LEU A 64 0.42 7.16 2.67
CA LEU A 64 -0.30 8.39 3.00
C LEU A 64 -1.78 8.29 2.63
N SER A 65 -2.10 7.72 1.46
CA SER A 65 -3.48 7.43 1.06
C SER A 65 -4.20 6.52 2.07
N LYS A 66 -3.53 5.49 2.60
CA LYS A 66 -4.08 4.65 3.68
C LYS A 66 -4.26 5.41 5.00
N CYS A 67 -3.32 6.30 5.34
CA CYS A 67 -3.45 7.17 6.52
C CYS A 67 -4.66 8.09 6.41
N VAL A 68 -4.88 8.70 5.23
CA VAL A 68 -6.04 9.54 4.94
C VAL A 68 -7.34 8.74 5.00
N ALA A 69 -7.34 7.50 4.49
CA ALA A 69 -8.52 6.63 4.52
C ALA A 69 -8.93 6.19 5.94
N GLY A 70 -7.99 6.22 6.90
CA GLY A 70 -8.30 6.05 8.34
C GLY A 70 -8.88 4.69 8.72
N ARG A 71 -8.65 3.63 7.93
CA ARG A 71 -9.21 2.29 8.21
C ARG A 71 -8.36 1.59 9.27
N GLU A 72 -8.99 1.07 10.32
CA GLU A 72 -8.28 0.37 11.42
C GLU A 72 -7.38 -0.77 10.93
N LYS A 73 -7.81 -1.52 9.90
CA LYS A 73 -7.02 -2.62 9.32
C LYS A 73 -5.72 -2.17 8.64
N ASP A 74 -5.67 -0.93 8.17
CA ASP A 74 -4.47 -0.38 7.55
C ASP A 74 -3.47 0.12 8.62
N ALA A 75 -3.90 0.23 9.88
CA ALA A 75 -3.05 0.74 10.95
C ALA A 75 -1.92 -0.23 11.31
N ASP A 76 -2.17 -1.53 11.28
CA ASP A 76 -1.12 -2.54 11.44
C ASP A 76 -0.17 -2.52 10.25
N PHE A 77 -0.69 -2.42 9.02
CA PHE A 77 0.12 -2.31 7.80
C PHE A 77 1.09 -1.11 7.88
N VAL A 78 0.61 0.08 8.22
CA VAL A 78 1.47 1.28 8.33
C VAL A 78 2.42 1.23 9.52
N ARG A 79 2.11 0.48 10.59
CA ARG A 79 3.04 0.26 11.71
C ARG A 79 4.23 -0.62 11.32
N GLU A 80 4.02 -1.62 10.46
CA GLU A 80 5.10 -2.53 10.06
C GLU A 80 6.03 -1.95 8.99
N LEU A 81 5.53 -1.07 8.12
CA LEU A 81 6.32 -0.52 7.01
C LEU A 81 7.62 0.19 7.45
N PRO A 82 7.65 1.04 8.50
CA PRO A 82 8.90 1.63 9.00
C PRO A 82 9.94 0.61 9.47
N ARG A 83 9.55 -0.62 9.81
CA ARG A 83 10.50 -1.68 10.22
C ARG A 83 11.22 -2.33 9.05
N SER A 84 10.67 -2.22 7.85
CA SER A 84 11.20 -2.86 6.64
C SER A 84 12.18 -1.98 5.85
N ASP A 85 12.53 -0.79 6.38
CA ASP A 85 13.28 0.28 5.68
C ASP A 85 12.64 0.76 4.35
N LEU A 86 11.43 0.28 4.03
CA LEU A 86 10.72 0.68 2.82
C LEU A 86 10.08 2.07 2.94
N LEU A 87 9.94 2.60 4.17
CA LEU A 87 9.13 3.78 4.42
C LEU A 87 9.76 4.75 5.42
N SER A 88 9.83 6.03 5.02
CA SER A 88 10.42 7.11 5.82
C SER A 88 9.34 8.03 6.34
N ALA A 89 9.26 8.17 7.66
CA ALA A 89 8.34 9.10 8.31
C ALA A 89 8.61 10.57 7.94
N VAL A 90 9.85 10.90 7.57
CA VAL A 90 10.21 12.25 7.11
C VAL A 90 9.53 12.53 5.77
N ILE A 91 9.73 11.64 4.79
CA ILE A 91 9.13 11.77 3.45
C ILE A 91 7.60 11.76 3.55
N LEU A 92 7.01 10.93 4.41
CA LEU A 92 5.56 10.93 4.64
C LEU A 92 5.03 12.30 5.08
N LYS A 93 5.73 12.99 5.97
CA LYS A 93 5.33 14.32 6.43
C LYS A 93 5.51 15.39 5.36
N GLU A 94 6.57 15.29 4.57
CA GLU A 94 6.77 16.16 3.41
C GLU A 94 5.62 16.00 2.40
N ARG A 95 5.23 14.76 2.10
CA ARG A 95 4.07 14.45 1.23
C ARG A 95 2.74 14.89 1.83
N LEU A 96 2.54 14.72 3.15
CA LEU A 96 1.35 15.19 3.86
C LEU A 96 1.18 16.71 3.73
N ALA A 97 2.27 17.47 3.75
CA ALA A 97 2.24 18.92 3.60
C ALA A 97 1.82 19.39 2.19
N LEU A 98 1.85 18.50 1.19
CA LEU A 98 1.36 18.79 -0.16
C LEU A 98 -0.15 18.61 -0.30
N LEU A 99 -0.82 17.98 0.68
CA LEU A 99 -2.27 17.77 0.63
C LEU A 99 -3.03 19.07 0.92
N ASP A 100 -4.20 19.20 0.29
CA ASP A 100 -5.11 20.33 0.53
C ASP A 100 -5.66 20.28 1.96
N SER A 101 -5.25 21.25 2.78
CA SER A 101 -5.68 21.40 4.18
C SER A 101 -7.16 21.77 4.33
N ALA A 102 -7.80 22.30 3.28
CA ALA A 102 -9.25 22.51 3.27
C ALA A 102 -10.02 21.19 3.11
N LYS A 103 -9.39 20.18 2.52
CA LYS A 103 -10.01 18.87 2.23
C LYS A 103 -9.66 17.81 3.28
N TYR A 104 -8.48 17.88 3.89
CA TYR A 104 -7.98 16.83 4.79
C TYR A 104 -7.51 17.39 6.13
N PRO A 105 -7.79 16.70 7.26
CA PRO A 105 -7.37 17.12 8.58
C PRO A 105 -5.88 16.81 8.82
N LEU A 106 -4.98 17.62 8.24
CA LEU A 106 -3.54 17.34 8.18
C LEU A 106 -2.90 17.17 9.56
N GLU A 107 -3.30 17.97 10.56
CA GLU A 107 -2.76 17.84 11.93
C GLU A 107 -3.09 16.47 12.54
N HIS A 108 -4.33 16.00 12.40
CA HIS A 108 -4.74 14.71 12.93
C HIS A 108 -4.00 13.56 12.25
N ILE A 109 -3.81 13.65 10.92
CA ILE A 109 -3.05 12.66 10.15
C ILE A 109 -1.56 12.69 10.56
N GLY A 110 -0.99 13.87 10.78
CA GLY A 110 0.40 14.03 11.24
C GLY A 110 0.64 13.41 12.62
N VAL A 111 -0.23 13.69 13.59
CA VAL A 111 -0.20 13.07 14.93
C VAL A 111 -0.31 11.55 14.84
N TRP A 112 -1.16 11.06 13.94
CA TRP A 112 -1.32 9.63 13.71
C TRP A 112 -0.04 8.98 13.17
N ILE A 113 0.60 9.60 12.17
CA ILE A 113 1.88 9.12 11.60
C ILE A 113 2.96 9.09 12.68
N ASP A 114 3.08 10.14 13.49
CA ASP A 114 4.08 10.22 14.57
C ASP A 114 3.90 9.14 15.63
N ARG A 115 2.65 8.89 16.02
CA ARG A 115 2.33 7.81 16.94
C ARG A 115 2.78 6.46 16.39
N ARG A 116 2.46 6.14 15.13
CA ARG A 116 2.82 4.85 14.52
C ARG A 116 4.31 4.67 14.33
N ASN A 117 5.03 5.73 13.93
CA ASN A 117 6.48 5.70 13.84
C ASN A 117 7.15 5.46 15.22
N SER A 118 6.56 6.00 16.28
CA SER A 118 7.04 5.79 17.65
C SER A 118 6.77 4.37 18.14
N GLU A 119 5.57 3.83 17.86
CA GLU A 119 5.20 2.44 18.18
C GLU A 119 6.08 1.41 17.46
N ALA A 120 6.43 1.66 16.18
CA ALA A 120 7.32 0.80 15.41
C ALA A 120 8.73 0.68 16.04
N LYS A 121 9.25 1.78 16.60
CA LYS A 121 10.56 1.83 17.27
C LYS A 121 10.57 1.24 18.68
N ALA A 122 9.43 1.24 19.37
CA ALA A 122 9.32 0.82 20.78
C ALA A 122 9.19 -0.70 20.99
N ASN A 123 8.83 -1.45 19.95
CA ASN A 123 8.67 -2.91 20.01
C ASN A 123 9.54 -3.56 18.91
N PRO A 124 10.79 -3.95 19.22
CA PRO A 124 11.74 -4.55 18.27
C PRO A 124 11.41 -5.99 17.90
#